data_AF-A0A1Y5SG24-F1
#
_entry.id   AF-A0A1Y5SG24-F1
#
_cell.length_a   1.000
_cell.length_b   1.000
_cell.length_c   1.000
_cell.angle_alpha   90.00
_cell.angle_beta   90.00
_cell.angle_gamma   90.00
#
_symmetry.space_group_name_H-M   'P 1'
#
loop_
_entity.id
_entity.type
_entity.pdbx_description
1 polymer ?
#
loop_
_entity_poly.entity_id
_entity_poly.type
_entity_poly.pdbx_seq_one_letter_code
_entity_poly.pdbx_strand_id
1 'polypeptide(L)'
;MFDSFVFMAPPLPDDLVTRYFRHCLEDSLFTLRRQVRMARMSGRFGANDETRLSLMPMILQSLLEDGIRDRLPLQRVDPEWSPETLVIAMHLYSVEARRIQSPEETRRIQQTFPDIKTPDFTSAEHTGQLREAYIAARLAALRDGTTPTSLSIGIEL
;
A
#
# COMPACT_ATOMS: atom_id res chain seq x y z
N MET A 1 -27.05 5.61 20.48
CA MET A 1 -27.86 4.96 19.44
C MET A 1 -26.86 4.50 18.39
N PHE A 2 -26.47 3.24 18.42
CA PHE A 2 -25.53 2.70 17.44
C PHE A 2 -26.32 2.55 16.15
N ASP A 3 -26.13 3.46 15.20
CA ASP A 3 -26.49 3.19 13.82
C ASP A 3 -25.71 1.94 13.43
N SER A 4 -26.44 0.82 13.36
CA SER A 4 -25.96 -0.43 12.81
C SER A 4 -25.28 -0.10 11.48
N PHE A 5 -23.99 -0.41 11.35
CA PHE A 5 -23.33 -0.45 10.06
C PHE A 5 -24.00 -1.55 9.24
N VAL A 6 -25.08 -1.19 8.54
CA VAL A 6 -25.76 -2.06 7.61
C VAL A 6 -24.96 -1.97 6.31
N PHE A 7 -24.22 -3.04 6.01
CA PHE A 7 -23.65 -3.21 4.67
C PHE A 7 -24.80 -3.19 3.65
N MET A 8 -24.79 -2.20 2.77
CA MET A 8 -25.82 -1.99 1.77
C MET A 8 -25.65 -2.93 0.56
N ALA A 9 -24.47 -3.52 0.37
CA ALA A 9 -24.19 -4.50 -0.65
C ALA A 9 -23.63 -5.80 -0.04
N PRO A 10 -23.90 -6.97 -0.66
CA PRO A 10 -23.19 -8.19 -0.28
C PRO A 10 -21.68 -8.01 -0.51
N PRO A 11 -20.82 -8.58 0.35
CA PRO A 11 -19.37 -8.52 0.16
C PRO A 11 -18.96 -9.14 -1.17
N LEU A 12 -17.81 -8.72 -1.69
CA LEU A 12 -17.24 -9.37 -2.86
C LEU A 12 -16.87 -10.81 -2.51
N PRO A 13 -16.97 -11.76 -3.46
CA PRO A 13 -16.49 -13.12 -3.25
C PRO A 13 -14.98 -13.14 -2.89
N ASP A 14 -14.60 -13.93 -1.90
CA ASP A 14 -13.20 -14.02 -1.44
C ASP A 14 -12.23 -14.40 -2.56
N ASP A 15 -12.66 -15.27 -3.49
CA ASP A 15 -11.83 -15.69 -4.63
C ASP A 15 -11.56 -14.53 -5.59
N LEU A 16 -12.50 -13.60 -5.72
CA LEU A 16 -12.39 -12.40 -6.54
C LEU A 16 -11.42 -11.40 -5.88
N VAL A 17 -11.59 -11.13 -4.59
CA VAL A 17 -10.69 -10.27 -3.80
C VAL A 17 -9.26 -10.84 -3.82
N THR A 18 -9.12 -12.16 -3.70
CA THR A 18 -7.82 -12.85 -3.74
C THR A 18 -7.12 -12.70 -5.08
N ARG A 19 -7.85 -12.83 -6.20
CA ARG A 19 -7.27 -12.62 -7.54
C ARG A 19 -6.81 -11.17 -7.73
N TYR A 20 -7.63 -10.22 -7.29
CA TYR A 20 -7.29 -8.80 -7.34
C TYR A 20 -6.06 -8.49 -6.47
N PHE A 21 -6.01 -8.99 -5.24
CA PHE A 21 -4.84 -8.89 -4.35
C PHE A 21 -3.57 -9.39 -5.03
N ARG A 22 -3.60 -10.59 -5.64
CA ARG A 22 -2.43 -11.18 -6.31
C ARG A 22 -1.94 -10.31 -7.47
N HIS A 23 -2.87 -9.82 -8.28
CA HIS A 23 -2.54 -8.91 -9.37
C HIS A 23 -1.84 -7.64 -8.84
N CYS A 24 -2.41 -7.00 -7.82
CA CYS A 24 -1.81 -5.82 -7.20
C CYS A 24 -0.46 -6.12 -6.55
N LEU A 25 -0.26 -7.31 -5.99
CA LEU A 25 0.99 -7.73 -5.35
C LEU A 25 2.10 -7.85 -6.40
N GLU A 26 1.83 -8.52 -7.51
CA GLU A 26 2.79 -8.68 -8.61
C GLU A 26 3.21 -7.32 -9.20
N ASP A 27 2.25 -6.43 -9.46
CA ASP A 27 2.54 -5.08 -9.94
C ASP A 27 3.33 -4.26 -8.90
N SER A 28 2.96 -4.34 -7.63
CA SER A 28 3.64 -3.64 -6.54
C SER A 28 5.09 -4.12 -6.38
N LEU A 29 5.33 -5.44 -6.44
CA LEU A 29 6.67 -6.02 -6.39
C LEU A 29 7.51 -5.58 -7.59
N PHE A 30 6.94 -5.63 -8.79
CA PHE A 30 7.64 -5.19 -10.01
C PHE A 30 8.02 -3.71 -9.93
N THR A 31 7.06 -2.86 -9.56
CA THR A 31 7.25 -1.41 -9.45
C THR A 31 8.27 -1.05 -8.37
N LEU A 32 8.16 -1.64 -7.17
CA LEU A 32 9.08 -1.41 -6.06
C LEU A 32 10.52 -1.79 -6.45
N ARG A 33 10.72 -3.01 -6.97
CA ARG A 33 12.04 -3.49 -7.40
C ARG A 33 12.63 -2.60 -8.49
N ARG A 34 11.81 -2.17 -9.46
CA ARG A 34 12.25 -1.25 -10.52
C ARG A 34 12.66 0.10 -9.96
N GLN A 35 11.85 0.71 -9.09
CA GLN A 35 12.14 2.02 -8.49
C GLN A 35 13.43 2.00 -7.67
N VAL A 36 13.58 1.01 -6.78
CA VAL A 36 14.79 0.84 -5.96
C VAL A 36 16.02 0.64 -6.83
N ARG A 37 15.94 -0.24 -7.84
CA ARG A 37 17.04 -0.47 -8.78
C ARG A 37 17.41 0.80 -9.54
N MET A 38 16.43 1.54 -10.07
CA MET A 38 16.70 2.76 -10.82
C MET A 38 17.28 3.87 -9.94
N ALA A 39 16.79 4.04 -8.70
CA ALA A 39 17.34 5.00 -7.76
C ALA A 39 18.81 4.69 -7.44
N ARG A 40 19.13 3.41 -7.17
CA ARG A 40 20.51 2.96 -6.91
C ARG A 40 21.41 3.18 -8.12
N MET A 41 20.99 2.73 -9.31
CA MET A 41 21.81 2.82 -10.52
C MET A 41 22.00 4.26 -11.03
N SER A 42 21.10 5.19 -10.68
CA SER A 42 21.23 6.61 -11.04
C SER A 42 21.99 7.44 -9.99
N GLY A 43 22.45 6.82 -8.89
CA GLY A 43 23.09 7.52 -7.78
C GLY A 43 22.16 8.46 -7.01
N ARG A 44 20.84 8.36 -7.24
CA ARG A 44 19.81 9.19 -6.59
C ARG A 44 19.27 8.60 -5.31
N PHE A 45 19.62 7.35 -5.01
CA PHE A 45 19.23 6.69 -3.77
C PHE A 45 20.03 7.27 -2.61
N GLY A 46 19.35 8.00 -1.72
CA GLY A 46 19.95 8.61 -0.54
C GLY A 46 19.25 8.23 0.77
N ALA A 47 19.70 8.81 1.87
CA ALA A 47 19.15 8.58 3.22
C ALA A 47 17.64 8.88 3.31
N ASN A 48 17.15 9.84 2.53
CA ASN A 48 15.72 10.16 2.46
C ASN A 48 14.91 9.03 1.81
N ASP A 49 15.44 8.37 0.77
CA ASP A 49 14.75 7.23 0.14
C ASP A 49 14.70 6.03 1.08
N GLU A 50 15.79 5.76 1.80
CA GLU A 50 15.87 4.71 2.81
C GLU A 50 14.87 4.97 3.96
N THR A 51 14.82 6.20 4.46
CA THR A 51 13.84 6.61 5.48
C THR A 51 12.41 6.49 4.99
N ARG A 52 12.12 6.88 3.74
CA ARG A 52 10.76 6.72 3.17
C ARG A 52 10.38 5.25 3.04
N LEU A 53 11.31 4.39 2.60
CA LEU A 53 11.10 2.95 2.47
C LEU A 53 10.88 2.29 3.84
N SER A 54 11.60 2.70 4.89
CA SER A 54 11.44 2.14 6.23
C SER A 54 10.11 2.54 6.90
N LEU A 55 9.62 3.76 6.63
CA LEU A 55 8.37 4.26 7.18
C LEU A 55 7.12 3.72 6.44
N MET A 56 7.24 3.41 5.15
CA MET A 56 6.08 3.04 4.32
C MET A 56 5.30 1.81 4.84
N PRO A 57 5.92 0.71 5.31
CA PRO A 57 5.18 -0.42 5.90
C PRO A 57 4.29 -0.01 7.07
N MET A 58 4.79 0.84 7.97
CA MET A 58 4.01 1.34 9.11
C MET A 58 2.84 2.21 8.64
N ILE A 59 3.06 3.07 7.64
CA ILE A 59 2.02 3.92 7.06
C ILE A 59 0.90 3.07 6.45
N LEU A 60 1.24 2.11 5.60
CA LEU A 60 0.23 1.23 4.99
C LEU A 60 -0.49 0.37 6.01
N GLN A 61 0.22 -0.12 7.05
CA GLN A 61 -0.41 -0.83 8.16
C GLN A 61 -1.41 0.06 8.91
N SER A 62 -1.07 1.32 9.17
CA SER A 62 -1.99 2.26 9.83
C SER A 62 -3.23 2.53 8.97
N LEU A 63 -3.10 2.64 7.65
CA LEU A 63 -4.25 2.83 6.75
C LEU A 63 -5.20 1.63 6.75
N LEU A 64 -4.68 0.41 6.93
CA LEU A 64 -5.49 -0.81 7.06
C LEU A 64 -6.17 -0.91 8.42
N GLU A 65 -5.43 -0.70 9.51
CA GLU A 65 -5.92 -0.94 10.87
C GLU A 65 -6.75 0.21 11.44
N ASP A 66 -6.35 1.46 11.16
CA ASP A 66 -6.99 2.66 11.71
C ASP A 66 -7.99 3.29 10.73
N GLY A 67 -8.03 2.80 9.49
CA GLY A 67 -8.75 3.37 8.36
C GLY A 67 -8.01 4.55 7.71
N ILE A 68 -8.46 4.95 6.53
CA ILE A 68 -7.84 6.06 5.78
C ILE A 68 -8.31 7.41 6.36
N ARG A 69 -7.43 8.08 7.10
CA ARG A 69 -7.68 9.38 7.76
C ARG A 69 -6.83 10.50 7.13
N ASP A 70 -7.17 11.75 7.42
CA ASP A 70 -6.41 12.91 6.94
C ASP A 70 -5.04 13.08 7.61
N ARG A 71 -4.85 12.47 8.80
CA ARG A 71 -3.65 12.62 9.63
C ARG A 71 -3.19 11.27 10.16
N LEU A 72 -1.86 11.13 10.31
CA LEU A 72 -1.26 9.97 10.95
C LEU A 72 -1.80 9.86 12.38
N PRO A 73 -2.37 8.71 12.79
CA PRO A 73 -2.87 8.53 14.14
C PRO A 73 -1.73 8.63 15.16
N LEU A 74 -1.98 9.34 16.27
CA LEU A 74 -0.96 9.59 17.30
C LEU A 74 -0.40 8.30 17.90
N GLN A 75 -1.23 7.24 18.00
CA GLN A 75 -0.77 5.93 18.50
C GLN A 75 0.25 5.22 17.59
N ARG A 76 0.46 5.70 16.36
CA ARG A 76 1.45 5.18 15.41
C ARG A 76 2.75 5.97 15.41
N VAL A 77 2.79 7.09 16.11
CA VAL A 77 4.00 7.92 16.24
C VAL A 77 4.92 7.27 17.25
N ASP A 78 6.14 6.99 16.83
CA ASP A 78 7.21 6.55 17.72
C ASP A 78 7.78 7.76 18.47
N PRO A 79 7.80 7.76 19.82
CA PRO A 79 8.36 8.86 20.59
C PRO A 79 9.86 9.06 20.39
N GLU A 80 10.59 8.05 19.91
CA GLU A 80 12.03 8.12 19.65
C GLU A 80 12.37 8.71 18.28
N TRP A 81 11.36 8.99 17.44
CA TRP A 81 11.61 9.62 16.14
C TRP A 81 12.17 11.03 16.29
N SER A 82 13.19 11.30 15.48
CA SER A 82 13.65 12.67 15.29
C SER A 82 12.53 13.56 14.72
N PRO A 83 12.56 14.88 14.96
CA PRO A 83 11.61 15.81 14.34
C PRO A 83 11.56 15.70 12.81
N GLU A 84 12.69 15.43 12.16
CA GLU A 84 12.76 15.23 10.71
C GLU A 84 12.01 13.97 10.28
N THR A 85 12.23 12.84 10.96
CA THR A 85 11.53 11.58 10.69
C THR A 85 10.03 11.74 10.85
N LEU A 86 9.58 12.44 11.90
CA LEU A 86 8.17 12.71 12.14
C LEU A 86 7.54 13.53 11.00
N VAL A 87 8.21 14.60 10.54
CA VAL A 87 7.74 15.42 9.42
C VAL A 87 7.63 14.57 8.15
N ILE A 88 8.61 13.72 7.86
CA ILE A 88 8.58 12.81 6.72
C ILE A 88 7.42 11.82 6.85
N ALA A 89 7.24 11.18 8.01
CA ALA A 89 6.17 10.22 8.26
C ALA A 89 4.78 10.84 8.08
N MET A 90 4.54 12.03 8.66
CA MET A 90 3.29 12.77 8.53
C MET A 90 3.01 13.15 7.08
N HIS A 91 4.04 13.66 6.37
CA HIS A 91 3.90 14.03 4.97
C HIS A 91 3.57 12.81 4.11
N LEU A 92 4.34 11.71 4.24
CA LEU A 92 4.13 10.46 3.53
C LEU A 92 2.72 9.90 3.76
N TYR A 93 2.28 9.85 5.02
CA TYR A 93 0.94 9.38 5.37
C TYR A 93 -0.13 10.21 4.65
N SER A 94 -0.02 11.55 4.70
CA SER A 94 -0.99 12.44 4.07
C SER A 94 -1.03 12.27 2.54
N VAL A 95 0.12 12.04 1.91
CA VAL A 95 0.23 11.82 0.47
C VAL A 95 -0.40 10.48 0.08
N GLU A 96 -0.10 9.41 0.82
CA GLU A 96 -0.66 8.07 0.53
C GLU A 96 -2.17 8.01 0.79
N ALA A 97 -2.65 8.57 1.91
CA ALA A 97 -4.08 8.65 2.20
C ALA A 97 -4.85 9.37 1.09
N ARG A 98 -4.38 10.55 0.67
CA ARG A 98 -4.98 11.31 -0.45
C ARG A 98 -4.92 10.55 -1.77
N ARG A 99 -3.80 9.89 -2.06
CA ARG A 99 -3.63 9.11 -3.29
C ARG A 99 -4.64 7.98 -3.34
N ILE A 100 -4.78 7.19 -2.28
CA ILE A 100 -5.69 6.03 -2.21
C ILE A 100 -7.16 6.46 -2.32
N GLN A 101 -7.51 7.61 -1.74
CA GLN A 101 -8.86 8.18 -1.83
C GLN A 101 -9.13 8.90 -3.16
N SER A 102 -8.11 9.10 -3.99
CA SER A 102 -8.26 9.92 -5.19
C SER A 102 -9.24 9.30 -6.21
N PRO A 103 -9.93 10.13 -7.01
CA PRO A 103 -10.73 9.66 -8.13
C PRO A 103 -9.90 8.86 -9.14
N GLU A 104 -8.63 9.21 -9.30
CA GLU A 104 -7.71 8.52 -10.21
C GLU A 104 -7.42 7.10 -9.74
N GLU A 105 -7.15 6.89 -8.45
CA GLU A 105 -6.96 5.54 -7.91
C GLU A 105 -8.24 4.73 -7.98
N THR A 106 -9.38 5.37 -7.73
CA THR A 106 -10.70 4.74 -7.90
C THR A 106 -10.93 4.29 -9.34
N ARG A 107 -10.57 5.13 -10.33
CA ARG A 107 -10.61 4.79 -11.75
C ARG A 107 -9.66 3.63 -12.05
N ARG A 108 -8.45 3.59 -11.49
CA ARG A 108 -7.52 2.47 -11.68
C ARG A 108 -8.11 1.17 -11.16
N ILE A 109 -8.66 1.16 -9.95
CA ILE A 109 -9.38 0.00 -9.42
C ILE A 109 -10.48 -0.45 -10.40
N GLN A 110 -11.29 0.50 -10.86
CA GLN A 110 -12.38 0.25 -11.82
C GLN A 110 -11.90 -0.16 -13.22
N GLN A 111 -10.64 0.06 -13.59
CA GLN A 111 -10.07 -0.36 -14.87
C GLN A 111 -9.37 -1.72 -14.78
N THR A 112 -8.66 -1.95 -13.69
CA THR A 112 -7.95 -3.22 -13.43
C THR A 112 -8.89 -4.35 -13.05
N PHE A 113 -10.01 -4.03 -12.38
CA PHE A 113 -10.94 -5.03 -11.87
C PHE A 113 -11.80 -5.71 -12.95
N PRO A 114 -12.35 -5.00 -13.95
CA PRO A 114 -13.13 -5.62 -15.04
C PRO A 114 -12.35 -6.64 -15.88
N ASP A 115 -11.03 -6.51 -15.97
CA ASP A 115 -10.15 -7.49 -16.62
C ASP A 115 -10.19 -8.87 -15.93
N ILE A 116 -10.76 -8.95 -14.71
CA ILE A 116 -10.82 -10.16 -13.88
C ILE A 116 -12.23 -10.82 -13.91
N LYS A 117 -13.32 -10.08 -14.22
CA LYS A 117 -14.71 -10.46 -14.69
C LYS A 117 -15.84 -9.55 -14.16
N THR A 118 -17.01 -9.63 -14.82
CA THR A 118 -18.36 -9.02 -14.60
C THR A 118 -19.06 -9.41 -13.29
N PRO A 119 -19.90 -8.54 -12.65
CA PRO A 119 -20.77 -7.48 -13.19
C PRO A 119 -20.42 -6.05 -12.70
N ASP A 120 -21.31 -5.06 -12.89
CA ASP A 120 -21.09 -3.67 -12.46
C ASP A 120 -20.91 -3.55 -10.94
N PHE A 121 -19.67 -3.31 -10.51
CA PHE A 121 -19.30 -3.10 -9.11
C PHE A 121 -19.12 -1.61 -8.85
N THR A 122 -20.22 -0.93 -8.54
CA THR A 122 -20.22 0.53 -8.34
C THR A 122 -20.51 0.94 -6.89
N SER A 123 -20.64 -0.01 -5.96
CA SER A 123 -20.87 0.33 -4.56
C SER A 123 -19.60 0.88 -3.88
N ALA A 124 -19.80 1.79 -2.93
CA ALA A 124 -18.72 2.31 -2.10
C ALA A 124 -18.05 1.20 -1.26
N GLU A 125 -18.82 0.18 -0.86
CA GLU A 125 -18.35 -0.96 -0.06
C GLU A 125 -17.43 -1.89 -0.86
N HIS A 126 -17.76 -2.17 -2.13
CA HIS A 126 -16.89 -2.93 -3.04
C HIS A 126 -15.60 -2.16 -3.30
N THR A 127 -15.70 -0.85 -3.51
CA THR A 127 -14.51 0.00 -3.66
C THR A 127 -13.63 -0.03 -2.39
N GLY A 128 -14.25 -0.08 -1.20
CA GLY A 128 -13.56 -0.25 0.07
C GLY A 128 -12.76 -1.56 0.14
N GLN A 129 -13.41 -2.70 -0.16
CA GLN A 129 -12.76 -4.02 -0.18
C GLN A 129 -11.60 -4.10 -1.17
N LEU A 130 -11.76 -3.50 -2.36
CA LEU A 130 -10.68 -3.46 -3.36
C LEU A 130 -9.53 -2.54 -2.94
N ARG A 131 -9.81 -1.38 -2.32
CA ARG A 131 -8.76 -0.54 -1.74
C ARG A 131 -8.00 -1.26 -0.63
N GLU A 132 -8.70 -1.96 0.25
CA GLU A 132 -8.07 -2.75 1.31
C GLU A 132 -7.13 -3.81 0.72
N ALA A 133 -7.59 -4.60 -0.25
CA ALA A 133 -6.78 -5.59 -0.94
C ALA A 133 -5.56 -4.97 -1.62
N TYR A 134 -5.70 -3.79 -2.25
CA TYR A 134 -4.60 -3.07 -2.86
C TYR A 134 -3.55 -2.59 -1.83
N ILE A 135 -3.99 -2.01 -0.70
CA ILE A 135 -3.08 -1.55 0.36
C ILE A 135 -2.34 -2.75 0.98
N ALA A 136 -3.07 -3.84 1.25
CA ALA A 136 -2.51 -5.09 1.76
C ALA A 136 -1.46 -5.68 0.80
N ALA A 137 -1.73 -5.68 -0.50
CA ALA A 137 -0.80 -6.15 -1.52
C ALA A 137 0.49 -5.31 -1.56
N ARG A 138 0.37 -3.97 -1.48
CA ARG A 138 1.55 -3.09 -1.40
C ARG A 138 2.37 -3.30 -0.13
N LEU A 139 1.69 -3.48 1.00
CA LEU A 139 2.34 -3.76 2.28
C LEU A 139 3.10 -5.09 2.23
N ALA A 140 2.49 -6.14 1.69
CA ALA A 140 3.14 -7.43 1.47
C ALA A 140 4.35 -7.28 0.54
N ALA A 141 4.21 -6.55 -0.57
CA ALA A 141 5.33 -6.27 -1.48
C ALA A 141 6.50 -5.54 -0.81
N LEU A 142 6.23 -4.61 0.10
CA LEU A 142 7.27 -3.91 0.85
C LEU A 142 7.96 -4.82 1.86
N ARG A 143 7.20 -5.68 2.56
CA ARG A 143 7.75 -6.65 3.51
C ARG A 143 8.63 -7.70 2.80
N ASP A 144 8.19 -8.19 1.65
CA ASP A 144 8.94 -9.17 0.86
C ASP A 144 10.12 -8.53 0.09
N GLY A 145 9.89 -7.37 -0.53
CA GLY A 145 10.84 -6.69 -1.41
C GLY A 145 11.95 -5.92 -0.68
N THR A 146 11.85 -5.74 0.63
CA THR A 146 12.91 -5.18 1.49
C THR A 146 13.83 -6.24 2.08
N THR A 147 13.52 -7.53 1.95
CA THR A 147 14.52 -8.57 2.13
C THR A 147 15.58 -8.36 1.04
N PRO A 148 16.85 -8.03 1.38
CA PRO A 148 17.89 -8.19 0.39
C PRO A 148 17.81 -9.66 -0.03
N THR A 149 17.58 -9.92 -1.32
CA THR A 149 18.03 -11.18 -1.89
C THR A 149 19.50 -11.21 -1.54
N SER A 150 19.83 -11.95 -0.49
CA SER A 150 21.17 -12.33 -0.16
C SER A 150 21.58 -13.07 -1.40
N LEU A 151 22.27 -12.35 -2.28
CA LEU A 151 23.16 -12.93 -3.25
C LEU A 151 24.19 -13.65 -2.39
N SER A 152 23.84 -14.88 -2.00
CA SER A 152 24.78 -15.94 -1.69
C SER A 152 25.55 -16.18 -2.97
N ILE A 153 26.44 -15.25 -3.29
CA ILE A 153 27.57 -15.52 -4.16
C ILE A 153 28.48 -16.36 -3.28
N GLY A 154 28.16 -17.65 -3.22
CA GLY A 154 29.17 -18.65 -2.93
C GLY A 154 30.20 -18.52 -4.04
N ILE A 155 31.25 -17.74 -3.79
CA ILE A 155 32.53 -17.95 -4.45
C ILE A 155 33.19 -19.06 -3.65
N GLU A 156 32.79 -20.29 -3.95
CA GLU A 156 33.78 -21.36 -3.97
C GLU A 156 34.33 -21.37 -5.39
N LEU A 157 35.57 -20.91 -5.53
CA LEU A 157 36.68 -21.51 -6.28
C LEU A 157 37.90 -20.59 -6.17
#